data_AF-D3NSV7-F1
#
_entry.id   AF-D3NSV7-F1
#
_cell.length_a   1.000
_cell.length_b   1.000
_cell.length_c   1.000
_cell.angle_alpha   90.00
_cell.angle_beta   90.00
_cell.angle_gamma   90.00
#
_symmetry.space_group_name_H-M   'P 1'
#
loop_
_entity.id
_entity.type
_entity.pdbx_description
1 polymer ?
#
loop_
_entity_poly.entity_id
_entity_poly.type
_entity_poly.pdbx_seq_one_letter_code
_entity_poly.pdbx_strand_id
1 'polypeptide(L)'
;MSPLTIPHRKALRAAVIAQHVREAGLPGVVCFSCGNASRALKEAGLFVVEIAPGGDLSAGRWWTAPEIARAWPHLFDATSGHLAFPVMASVAEALRADLGDLPAGTFDVPTGSGETLVCLSMAYPACRFRPVYGVGRGTEFEPRAPLNGLVQALAAGGDAAKVS
;
A
#
# COMPACT_ATOMS: atom_id res chain seq x y z
N MET A 1 22.47 -6.50 6.57
CA MET A 1 21.10 -5.93 6.47
C MET A 1 21.20 -4.72 5.57
N SER A 2 20.37 -4.65 4.54
CA SER A 2 20.51 -3.65 3.48
C SER A 2 19.22 -2.85 3.34
N PRO A 3 19.29 -1.50 3.32
CA PRO A 3 18.11 -0.69 3.01
C PRO A 3 17.66 -0.97 1.58
N LEU A 4 16.36 -1.21 1.39
CA LEU A 4 15.76 -1.35 0.07
C LEU A 4 15.13 -0.03 -0.36
N THR A 5 15.72 0.60 -1.37
CA THR A 5 15.16 1.79 -2.01
C THR A 5 14.19 1.37 -3.10
N ILE A 6 12.95 1.89 -3.03
CA ILE A 6 11.91 1.63 -4.03
C ILE A 6 11.46 2.98 -4.58
N PRO A 7 12.21 3.56 -5.55
CA PRO A 7 12.06 4.95 -5.95
C PRO A 7 10.67 5.25 -6.51
N HIS A 8 10.08 4.30 -7.25
CA HIS A 8 8.80 4.49 -7.95
C HIS A 8 7.60 3.87 -7.23
N ARG A 9 7.72 3.46 -5.95
CA ARG A 9 6.69 2.69 -5.23
C ARG A 9 5.27 3.27 -5.30
N LYS A 10 5.14 4.59 -5.21
CA LYS A 10 3.83 5.27 -5.21
C LYS A 10 3.25 5.37 -6.62
N ALA A 11 4.10 5.60 -7.62
CA ALA A 11 3.72 5.61 -9.02
C ALA A 11 3.28 4.21 -9.49
N LEU A 12 4.03 3.16 -9.15
CA LEU A 12 3.67 1.76 -9.47
C LEU A 12 2.31 1.39 -8.88
N ARG A 13 2.12 1.65 -7.58
CA ARG A 13 0.83 1.43 -6.92
C ARG A 13 -0.30 2.19 -7.60
N ALA A 14 -0.09 3.47 -7.92
CA ALA A 14 -1.10 4.30 -8.56
C ALA A 14 -1.45 3.80 -9.97
N ALA A 15 -0.47 3.34 -10.74
CA ALA A 15 -0.68 2.76 -12.07
C ALA A 15 -1.54 1.49 -12.00
N VAL A 16 -1.24 0.57 -11.08
CA VAL A 16 -2.03 -0.65 -10.86
C VAL A 16 -3.46 -0.33 -10.44
N ILE A 17 -3.64 0.59 -9.50
CA ILE A 17 -4.98 1.04 -9.09
C ILE A 17 -5.71 1.67 -10.27
N ALA A 18 -5.03 2.48 -11.09
CA ALA A 18 -5.66 3.12 -12.24
C ALA A 18 -6.11 2.13 -13.30
N GLN A 19 -5.32 1.08 -13.54
CA GLN A 19 -5.73 -0.02 -14.40
C GLN A 19 -6.97 -0.74 -13.83
N HIS A 20 -6.93 -1.14 -12.56
CA HIS A 20 -8.05 -1.81 -11.90
C HIS A 20 -9.35 -1.00 -11.95
N VAL A 21 -9.28 0.30 -11.65
CA VAL A 21 -10.44 1.22 -11.67
C VAL A 21 -11.05 1.32 -13.07
N ARG A 22 -10.21 1.41 -14.11
CA ARG A 22 -10.66 1.46 -15.51
C ARG A 22 -11.33 0.16 -15.93
N GLU A 23 -10.70 -0.97 -15.62
CA GLU A 23 -11.23 -2.31 -15.95
C GLU A 23 -12.53 -2.62 -15.22
N ALA A 24 -12.66 -2.15 -13.97
CA ALA A 24 -13.88 -2.28 -13.18
C ALA A 24 -14.99 -1.29 -13.59
N GLY A 25 -14.73 -0.36 -14.53
CA GLY A 25 -15.69 0.67 -14.94
C GLY A 25 -16.02 1.66 -13.81
N LEU A 26 -15.13 1.84 -12.85
CA LEU A 26 -15.34 2.73 -11.70
C LEU A 26 -14.96 4.17 -12.07
N PRO A 27 -15.73 5.18 -11.63
CA PRO A 27 -15.51 6.59 -11.97
C PRO A 27 -14.29 7.23 -11.29
N GLY A 28 -13.70 6.59 -10.28
CA GLY A 28 -12.53 7.11 -9.58
C GLY A 28 -12.25 6.40 -8.26
N VAL A 29 -11.51 7.08 -7.40
CA VAL A 29 -11.05 6.54 -6.12
C VAL A 29 -11.28 7.51 -4.97
N VAL A 30 -11.32 6.95 -3.78
CA VAL A 30 -11.17 7.68 -2.52
C VAL A 30 -9.84 7.28 -1.88
N CYS A 31 -9.10 8.24 -1.37
CA CYS A 31 -7.79 8.00 -0.80
C CYS A 31 -7.58 8.84 0.47
N PHE A 32 -7.47 8.17 1.62
CA PHE A 32 -6.93 8.78 2.83
C PHE A 32 -5.40 8.87 2.73
N SER A 33 -4.86 10.09 2.79
CA SER A 33 -3.49 10.37 2.37
C SER A 33 -2.91 11.60 3.09
N CYS A 34 -1.63 11.55 3.44
CA CYS A 34 -0.85 12.72 3.86
C CYS A 34 -0.29 13.54 2.65
N GLY A 35 -0.87 13.37 1.46
CA GLY A 35 -0.57 14.10 0.21
C GLY A 35 0.19 13.30 -0.87
N ASN A 36 1.10 12.40 -0.49
CA ASN A 36 1.93 11.70 -1.50
C ASN A 36 1.19 10.60 -2.28
N ALA A 37 0.24 9.90 -1.64
CA ALA A 37 -0.49 8.82 -2.30
C ALA A 37 -1.59 9.36 -3.24
N SER A 38 -2.33 10.36 -2.78
CA SER A 38 -3.34 11.09 -3.56
C SER A 38 -2.73 11.79 -4.77
N ARG A 39 -1.55 12.42 -4.65
CA ARG A 39 -0.84 13.01 -5.80
C ARG A 39 -0.53 11.99 -6.88
N ALA A 40 0.06 10.85 -6.52
CA ALA A 40 0.40 9.80 -7.50
C ALA A 40 -0.85 9.24 -8.22
N LEU A 41 -1.99 9.12 -7.52
CA LEU A 41 -3.26 8.72 -8.12
C LEU A 41 -3.78 9.75 -9.12
N LYS A 42 -3.70 11.06 -8.79
CA LYS A 42 -4.06 12.16 -9.70
C LYS A 42 -3.15 12.17 -10.94
N GLU A 43 -1.85 12.00 -10.77
CA GLU A 43 -0.86 11.90 -11.87
C GLU A 43 -1.12 10.68 -12.77
N ALA A 44 -1.67 9.58 -12.22
CA ALA A 44 -2.11 8.43 -13.00
C ALA A 44 -3.43 8.64 -13.78
N GLY A 45 -3.99 9.86 -13.71
CA GLY A 45 -5.19 10.26 -14.45
C GLY A 45 -6.50 9.84 -13.80
N LEU A 46 -6.52 9.60 -12.49
CA LEU A 46 -7.72 9.25 -11.75
C LEU A 46 -8.42 10.48 -11.18
N PHE A 47 -9.75 10.45 -11.14
CA PHE A 47 -10.52 11.27 -10.22
C PHE A 47 -10.30 10.77 -8.79
N VAL A 48 -9.88 11.66 -7.89
CA VAL A 48 -9.51 11.32 -6.50
C VAL A 48 -10.27 12.20 -5.52
N VAL A 49 -11.11 11.57 -4.70
CA VAL A 49 -11.63 12.17 -3.46
C VAL A 49 -10.57 12.02 -2.37
N GLU A 50 -10.02 13.13 -1.91
CA GLU A 50 -8.89 13.14 -0.98
C GLU A 50 -9.34 13.44 0.45
N ILE A 51 -9.10 12.49 1.36
CA ILE A 51 -9.30 12.69 2.80
C ILE A 51 -7.95 13.08 3.41
N ALA A 52 -7.75 14.37 3.63
CA ALA A 52 -6.48 14.96 4.11
C ALA A 52 -6.75 16.22 4.95
N PRO A 53 -5.81 16.68 5.81
CA PRO A 53 -5.98 17.91 6.59
C PRO A 53 -6.28 19.18 5.75
N GLY A 54 -5.98 19.16 4.45
CA GLY A 54 -6.37 20.18 3.46
C GLY A 54 -7.07 19.59 2.23
N GLY A 55 -7.64 18.40 2.34
CA GLY A 55 -8.46 17.77 1.30
C GLY A 55 -9.94 18.09 1.44
N ASP A 56 -10.79 17.41 0.67
CA ASP A 56 -12.24 17.65 0.62
C ASP A 56 -12.95 17.31 1.95
N LEU A 57 -12.30 16.55 2.84
CA LEU A 57 -12.87 16.02 4.08
C LEU A 57 -11.84 16.02 5.22
N SER A 58 -12.28 16.29 6.45
CA SER A 58 -11.38 16.45 7.60
C SER A 58 -10.70 15.13 8.00
N ALA A 59 -9.37 15.19 8.14
CA ALA A 59 -8.52 14.06 8.51
C ALA A 59 -8.43 13.80 10.03
N GLY A 60 -9.44 14.22 10.80
CA GLY A 60 -9.41 14.12 12.27
C GLY A 60 -9.38 12.68 12.82
N ARG A 61 -9.56 11.66 11.96
CA ARG A 61 -9.51 10.24 12.32
C ARG A 61 -9.18 9.36 11.11
N TRP A 62 -8.69 8.15 11.39
CA TRP A 62 -8.58 7.08 10.39
C TRP A 62 -9.98 6.60 9.99
N TRP A 63 -10.30 6.66 8.70
CA TRP A 63 -11.54 6.12 8.17
C TRP A 63 -11.39 4.62 7.98
N THR A 64 -12.39 3.84 8.36
CA THR A 64 -12.41 2.39 8.12
C THR A 64 -12.92 2.06 6.71
N ALA A 65 -12.53 0.91 6.16
CA ALA A 65 -13.02 0.49 4.85
C ALA A 65 -14.57 0.45 4.75
N PRO A 66 -15.32 -0.02 5.78
CA PRO A 66 -16.79 0.07 5.76
C PRO A 66 -17.34 1.50 5.78
N GLU A 67 -16.69 2.43 6.48
CA GLU A 67 -17.11 3.84 6.46
C GLU A 67 -16.92 4.45 5.08
N ILE A 68 -15.77 4.17 4.45
CA ILE A 68 -15.46 4.62 3.09
C ILE A 68 -16.46 4.03 2.09
N ALA A 69 -16.73 2.73 2.14
CA ALA A 69 -17.67 2.06 1.25
C ALA A 69 -19.10 2.62 1.37
N ARG A 70 -19.52 3.03 2.58
CA ARG A 70 -20.84 3.66 2.79
C ARG A 70 -20.90 5.09 2.25
N ALA A 71 -19.83 5.87 2.39
CA ALA A 71 -19.80 7.26 1.98
C ALA A 71 -19.59 7.43 0.47
N TRP A 72 -18.82 6.53 -0.16
CA TRP A 72 -18.55 6.53 -1.60
C TRP A 72 -18.74 5.13 -2.21
N PRO A 73 -19.97 4.62 -2.28
CA PRO A 73 -20.25 3.27 -2.77
C PRO A 73 -19.87 3.06 -4.24
N HIS A 74 -19.65 4.14 -4.98
CA HIS A 74 -19.26 4.11 -6.40
C HIS A 74 -17.77 4.39 -6.64
N LEU A 75 -16.97 4.63 -5.59
CA LEU A 75 -15.53 4.85 -5.73
C LEU A 75 -14.77 3.68 -5.16
N PHE A 76 -13.62 3.40 -5.76
CA PHE A 76 -12.70 2.40 -5.23
C PHE A 76 -11.93 2.95 -4.02
N ASP A 77 -11.83 2.15 -2.95
CA ASP A 77 -11.03 2.50 -1.78
C ASP A 77 -9.53 2.29 -2.04
N ALA A 78 -8.85 3.38 -2.38
CA ALA A 78 -7.41 3.43 -2.61
C ALA A 78 -6.62 3.85 -1.36
N THR A 79 -7.23 3.84 -0.18
CA THR A 79 -6.58 4.15 1.10
C THR A 79 -5.46 3.16 1.38
N SER A 80 -4.32 3.68 1.84
CA SER A 80 -3.14 2.86 2.15
C SER A 80 -3.48 1.88 3.29
N GLY A 81 -3.38 0.58 3.05
CA GLY A 81 -3.76 -0.48 3.98
C GLY A 81 -5.16 -1.06 3.75
N HIS A 82 -5.95 -0.51 2.83
CA HIS A 82 -7.31 -0.99 2.52
C HIS A 82 -7.41 -1.72 1.18
N LEU A 83 -6.34 -1.73 0.37
CA LEU A 83 -6.41 -2.35 -0.94
C LEU A 83 -6.87 -3.80 -0.85
N ALA A 84 -7.81 -4.15 -1.72
CA ALA A 84 -8.24 -5.53 -1.88
C ALA A 84 -7.03 -6.41 -2.26
N PHE A 85 -6.99 -7.63 -1.72
CA PHE A 85 -5.88 -8.56 -1.91
C PHE A 85 -5.50 -8.82 -3.38
N PRO A 86 -6.45 -8.98 -4.33
CA PRO A 86 -6.10 -9.11 -5.75
C PRO A 86 -5.35 -7.90 -6.31
N VAL A 87 -5.73 -6.69 -5.90
CA VAL A 87 -5.04 -5.46 -6.33
C VAL A 87 -3.64 -5.40 -5.70
N MET A 88 -3.50 -5.81 -4.44
CA MET A 88 -2.18 -5.94 -3.80
C MET A 88 -1.27 -6.95 -4.51
N ALA A 89 -1.83 -8.04 -5.04
CA ALA A 89 -1.07 -9.02 -5.84
C ALA A 89 -0.56 -8.39 -7.14
N SER A 90 -1.38 -7.63 -7.86
CA SER A 90 -0.92 -6.90 -9.05
C SER A 90 0.13 -5.82 -8.71
N VAL A 91 0.03 -5.18 -7.54
CA VAL A 91 1.09 -4.27 -7.05
C VAL A 91 2.39 -5.04 -6.76
N ALA A 92 2.31 -6.25 -6.20
CA ALA A 92 3.47 -7.11 -5.97
C ALA A 92 4.17 -7.49 -7.29
N GLU A 93 3.40 -7.85 -8.32
CA GLU A 93 3.93 -8.14 -9.66
C GLU A 93 4.62 -6.92 -10.27
N ALA A 94 4.01 -5.73 -10.18
CA ALA A 94 4.61 -4.49 -10.66
C ALA A 94 5.91 -4.14 -9.90
N LEU A 95 5.96 -4.37 -8.59
CA LEU A 95 7.17 -4.21 -7.80
C LEU A 95 8.26 -5.22 -8.19
N ARG A 96 7.90 -6.47 -8.52
CA ARG A 96 8.85 -7.47 -9.00
C ARG A 96 9.43 -7.07 -10.36
N ALA A 97 8.58 -6.58 -11.26
CA ALA A 97 9.01 -6.12 -12.58
C ALA A 97 9.96 -4.90 -12.48
N ASP A 98 9.70 -3.96 -11.58
CA ASP A 98 10.53 -2.76 -11.38
C ASP A 98 11.87 -3.06 -10.69
N LEU A 99 11.86 -3.89 -9.63
CA LEU A 99 13.04 -4.16 -8.81
C LEU A 99 13.91 -5.32 -9.32
N GLY A 100 13.37 -6.18 -10.19
CA GLY A 100 14.07 -7.35 -10.70
C GLY A 100 14.27 -8.44 -9.65
N ASP A 101 15.33 -9.23 -9.77
CA ASP A 101 15.63 -10.27 -8.80
C ASP A 101 16.33 -9.67 -7.57
N LEU A 102 15.85 -10.02 -6.38
CA LEU A 102 16.52 -9.70 -5.11
C LEU A 102 17.25 -10.93 -4.58
N PRO A 103 18.48 -10.77 -4.03
CA PRO A 103 19.16 -11.86 -3.36
C PRO A 103 18.41 -12.26 -2.09
N ALA A 104 18.44 -13.55 -1.75
CA ALA A 104 17.88 -14.03 -0.51
C ALA A 104 18.51 -13.30 0.68
N GLY A 105 17.69 -12.77 1.58
CA GLY A 105 18.17 -12.00 2.71
C GLY A 105 17.10 -11.17 3.39
N THR A 106 17.55 -10.30 4.29
CA THR A 106 16.69 -9.39 5.05
C THR A 106 16.93 -7.95 4.62
N PHE A 107 15.83 -7.27 4.24
CA PHE A 107 15.83 -5.89 3.76
C PHE A 107 15.04 -4.98 4.68
N ASP A 108 15.55 -3.77 4.88
CA ASP A 108 14.85 -2.73 5.62
C ASP A 108 13.96 -1.92 4.69
N VAL A 109 12.68 -1.81 5.05
CA VAL A 109 11.67 -1.12 4.24
C VAL A 109 11.03 -0.01 5.07
N PRO A 110 11.10 1.26 4.63
CA PRO A 110 10.35 2.33 5.27
C PRO A 110 8.85 2.06 5.21
N THR A 111 8.20 2.01 6.36
CA THR A 111 6.83 1.51 6.50
C THR A 111 5.92 2.58 7.08
N GLY A 112 4.80 2.84 6.40
CA GLY A 112 3.64 3.57 6.93
C GLY A 112 2.54 2.57 7.25
N SER A 113 1.54 2.45 6.39
CA SER A 113 0.41 1.51 6.60
C SER A 113 0.76 0.03 6.47
N GLY A 114 1.99 -0.35 6.08
CA GLY A 114 2.37 -1.75 5.87
C GLY A 114 2.20 -2.31 4.47
N GLU A 115 1.41 -1.67 3.61
CA GLU A 115 0.97 -2.26 2.34
C GLU A 115 2.12 -2.62 1.40
N THR A 116 3.12 -1.74 1.26
CA THR A 116 4.31 -2.03 0.45
C THR A 116 5.09 -3.23 0.98
N LEU A 117 5.20 -3.40 2.30
CA LEU A 117 5.90 -4.53 2.89
C LEU A 117 5.17 -5.85 2.62
N VAL A 118 3.84 -5.84 2.68
CA VAL A 118 3.02 -7.01 2.33
C VAL A 118 3.22 -7.37 0.85
N CYS A 119 3.11 -6.39 -0.06
CA CYS A 119 3.31 -6.62 -1.50
C CYS A 119 4.74 -7.12 -1.82
N LEU A 120 5.77 -6.62 -1.14
CA LEU A 120 7.13 -7.16 -1.27
C LEU A 120 7.22 -8.61 -0.80
N SER A 121 6.55 -8.94 0.30
CA SER A 121 6.54 -10.32 0.82
C SER A 121 5.82 -11.29 -0.15
N MET A 122 4.82 -10.81 -0.88
CA MET A 122 4.17 -11.56 -1.95
C MET A 122 5.10 -11.74 -3.17
N ALA A 123 5.81 -10.68 -3.56
CA ALA A 123 6.72 -10.67 -4.72
C ALA A 123 8.02 -11.47 -4.50
N TYR A 124 8.46 -11.58 -3.25
CA TYR A 124 9.73 -12.19 -2.87
C TYR A 124 9.57 -13.08 -1.63
N PRO A 125 8.90 -14.24 -1.75
CA PRO A 125 8.64 -15.13 -0.61
C PRO A 125 9.92 -15.71 0.03
N ALA A 126 11.05 -15.68 -0.69
CA ALA A 126 12.36 -16.10 -0.17
C ALA A 126 13.11 -14.97 0.57
N CYS A 127 12.60 -13.74 0.55
CA CYS A 127 13.18 -12.59 1.24
C CYS A 127 12.42 -12.27 2.53
N ARG A 128 13.10 -11.64 3.48
CA ARG A 128 12.48 -11.09 4.70
C ARG A 128 12.51 -9.56 4.61
N PHE A 129 11.38 -8.93 4.95
CA PHE A 129 11.26 -7.47 4.94
C PHE A 129 10.98 -6.96 6.35
N ARG A 130 11.90 -6.16 6.89
CA ARG A 130 11.76 -5.56 8.21
C ARG A 130 11.16 -4.17 8.09
N PRO A 131 10.06 -3.86 8.79
CA PRO A 131 9.48 -2.52 8.77
C PRO A 131 10.37 -1.53 9.53
N VAL A 132 10.59 -0.36 8.95
CA VAL A 132 11.24 0.78 9.59
C VAL A 132 10.28 1.95 9.63
N TYR A 133 9.80 2.31 10.83
CA TYR A 133 8.90 3.43 11.06
C TYR A 133 9.67 4.70 11.47
N GLY A 134 9.06 5.87 11.33
CA GLY A 134 9.60 7.13 11.84
C GLY A 134 10.69 7.79 10.98
N VAL A 135 10.93 7.31 9.75
CA VAL A 135 11.90 7.92 8.81
C VAL A 135 11.39 9.28 8.28
N GLY A 136 10.08 9.51 8.34
CA GLY A 136 9.41 10.77 8.02
C GLY A 136 7.89 10.67 8.22
N ARG A 137 7.16 11.78 8.00
CA ARG A 137 5.72 11.90 8.32
C ARG A 137 4.83 10.80 7.72
N GLY A 138 5.15 10.31 6.52
CA GLY A 138 4.41 9.23 5.86
C GLY A 138 4.73 7.80 6.35
N THR A 139 5.65 7.68 7.30
CA THR A 139 6.11 6.42 7.92
C THR A 139 5.98 6.44 9.44
N GLU A 140 5.28 7.43 9.99
CA GLU A 140 4.91 7.43 11.40
C GLU A 140 4.05 6.20 11.70
N PHE A 141 4.31 5.55 12.84
CA PHE A 141 3.53 4.41 13.27
C PHE A 141 2.14 4.88 13.74
N GLU A 142 1.09 4.43 13.07
CA GLU A 142 -0.31 4.61 13.50
C GLU A 142 -0.82 3.27 14.06
N PRO A 143 -1.08 3.16 15.38
CA PRO A 143 -1.54 1.91 16.00
C PRO A 143 -2.80 1.32 15.35
N ARG A 144 -3.68 2.17 14.78
CA ARG A 144 -4.93 1.76 14.14
C ARG A 144 -4.76 1.39 12.66
N ALA A 145 -3.55 1.43 12.11
CA ALA A 145 -3.33 1.02 10.73
C ALA A 145 -3.70 -0.46 10.56
N PRO A 146 -4.53 -0.80 9.55
CA PRO A 146 -5.20 -2.10 9.48
C PRO A 146 -4.26 -3.28 9.22
N LEU A 147 -3.07 -3.04 8.67
CA LEU A 147 -2.11 -4.09 8.37
C LEU A 147 -1.05 -4.30 9.47
N ASN A 148 -1.12 -3.60 10.61
CA ASN A 148 -0.09 -3.70 11.66
C ASN A 148 0.14 -5.16 12.11
N GLY A 149 -0.91 -5.92 12.37
CA GLY A 149 -0.80 -7.33 12.77
C GLY A 149 -0.16 -8.20 11.68
N LEU A 150 -0.54 -7.98 10.41
CA LEU A 150 0.04 -8.72 9.28
C LEU A 150 1.51 -8.37 9.06
N VAL A 151 1.87 -7.09 9.14
CA VAL A 151 3.26 -6.63 9.04
C VAL A 151 4.11 -7.27 10.14
N GLN A 152 3.61 -7.31 11.38
CA GLN A 152 4.31 -7.96 12.48
C GLN A 152 4.50 -9.46 12.23
N ALA A 153 3.47 -10.16 11.76
CA ALA A 153 3.56 -11.59 11.44
C ALA A 153 4.58 -11.88 10.32
N LEU A 154 4.56 -11.08 9.24
CA LEU A 154 5.50 -11.21 8.13
C LEU A 154 6.94 -10.89 8.55
N ALA A 155 7.12 -9.87 9.39
CA ALA A 155 8.43 -9.46 9.89
C ALA A 155 9.03 -10.48 10.89
N ALA A 156 8.19 -11.15 11.69
CA ALA A 156 8.61 -12.21 12.61
C ALA A 156 9.16 -13.45 11.86
N GLY A 157 8.68 -13.67 10.63
CA GLY A 157 9.24 -14.63 9.69
C GLY A 157 9.07 -16.09 10.15
N GLY A 158 7.86 -16.62 9.99
CA GLY A 158 7.60 -18.06 10.06
C GLY A 158 7.98 -18.75 8.75
N ASP A 159 8.45 -20.00 8.85
CA ASP A 159 8.68 -20.82 7.67
C ASP A 159 7.33 -21.19 7.05
N ALA A 160 7.10 -20.75 5.81
CA ALA A 160 5.96 -21.21 5.03
C ALA A 160 6.21 -22.69 4.68
N ALA A 161 5.72 -23.59 5.52
CA ALA A 161 5.66 -24.99 5.19
C ALA A 161 4.73 -25.15 3.98
N LYS A 162 5.29 -25.49 2.81
CA LYS A 162 4.47 -26.11 1.76
C LYS A 162 3.99 -27.43 2.34
N VAL A 163 2.72 -27.49 2.73
CA VAL A 163 2.06 -28.78 2.93
C VAL A 163 1.88 -29.34 1.53
N SER A 164 2.79 -30.24 1.15
CA SER A 164 2.74 -31.02 -0.09
C SER A 164 1.48 -31.85 -0.15
#